data_AF-A0A9D4ZNI7-F1
#
_entry.id   AF-A0A9D4ZNI7-F1
#
_cell.length_a   1.000
_cell.length_b   1.000
_cell.length_c   1.000
_cell.angle_alpha   90.00
_cell.angle_beta   90.00
_cell.angle_gamma   90.00
#
_symmetry.space_group_name_H-M   'P 1'
#
loop_
_entity.id
_entity.type
_entity.pdbx_description
1 polymer ?
#
loop_
_entity_poly.entity_id
_entity_poly.type
_entity_poly.pdbx_seq_one_letter_code
_entity_poly.pdbx_strand_id
1 'polypeptide(L)' 'YIDKVLQRFNMEKGKALSVPLPPYVKLSKQDCPVSEEEHAEMDKIPYASTVGSLMYAMIATRPDIAFAVGVVSR' A
#
# COMPACT_ATOMS: atom_id res chain seq x y z
N TYR A 1 14.03 3.12 -4.03
CA TYR A 1 13.30 4.15 -3.25
C TYR A 1 12.12 3.53 -2.53
N ILE A 2 11.22 2.86 -3.27
CA ILE A 2 10.05 2.16 -2.71
C ILE A 2 10.44 1.24 -1.54
N ASP A 3 11.47 0.40 -1.68
CA ASP A 3 11.91 -0.50 -0.59
C ASP A 3 12.30 0.24 0.69
N LYS A 4 12.94 1.42 0.57
CA LYS A 4 13.28 2.27 1.72
C LYS A 4 12.05 2.86 2.38
N VAL A 5 11.03 3.22 1.59
CA VAL A 5 9.74 3.68 2.10
C VAL A 5 9.04 2.56 2.87
N LEU A 6 9.00 1.35 2.30
CA LEU A 6 8.39 0.18 2.95
C LEU A 6 9.09 -0.17 4.26
N GLN A 7 10.43 -0.20 4.28
CA GLN A 7 11.21 -0.41 5.50
C GLN A 7 10.96 0.68 6.55
N ARG A 8 10.85 1.95 6.14
CA ARG A 8 10.61 3.06 7.06
C ARG A 8 9.28 2.93 7.81
N PHE A 9 8.28 2.30 7.20
CA PHE A 9 6.94 2.17 7.76
C PHE A 9 6.61 0.76 8.25
N ASN A 10 7.63 -0.10 8.46
CA ASN A 10 7.48 -1.49 8.91
C ASN A 10 6.62 -2.37 7.98
N MET A 11 6.67 -2.11 6.66
CA MET A 11 5.94 -2.85 5.62
C MET A 11 6.86 -3.71 4.75
N GLU A 12 8.09 -3.98 5.18
CA GLU A 12 9.09 -4.74 4.44
C GLU A 12 8.73 -6.22 4.23
N LYS A 13 7.83 -6.77 5.05
CA LYS A 13 7.29 -8.13 4.87
C LYS A 13 6.19 -8.22 3.81
N GLY A 14 5.81 -7.10 3.21
CA GLY A 14 4.81 -7.05 2.14
C GLY A 14 5.25 -7.86 0.92
N LYS A 15 4.30 -8.60 0.32
CA LYS A 15 4.57 -9.40 -0.87
C LYS A 15 4.74 -8.48 -2.09
N ALA A 16 5.97 -8.35 -2.57
CA ALA A 16 6.24 -7.67 -3.83
C ALA A 16 5.76 -8.54 -5.01
N LEU A 17 5.00 -7.93 -5.93
CA LEU A 17 4.59 -8.54 -7.18
C LEU A 17 5.24 -7.77 -8.33
N SER A 18 5.76 -8.50 -9.32
CA SER A 18 6.32 -7.89 -10.53
C SER A 18 5.25 -7.48 -11.54
N VAL A 19 4.00 -7.86 -11.29
CA VAL A 19 2.86 -7.55 -12.17
C VAL A 19 2.07 -6.38 -11.62
N PRO A 20 1.55 -5.48 -12.49
CA PRO A 20 0.63 -4.43 -12.06
C PRO A 20 -0.61 -4.99 -11.39
N LEU A 21 -1.23 -4.20 -10.52
CA LEU A 21 -2.49 -4.58 -9.89
C LEU A 21 -3.55 -4.80 -10.99
N PRO A 22 -4.22 -5.96 -11.04
CA PRO A 22 -5.23 -6.21 -12.06
C PRO A 22 -6.44 -5.27 -11.91
N PRO A 23 -7.01 -4.76 -13.01
CA PRO A 23 -8.07 -3.75 -12.97
C PRO A 23 -9.41 -4.25 -12.41
N TYR A 24 -9.58 -5.57 -12.29
CA TYR A 24 -10.76 -6.18 -11.67
C TYR A 24 -10.66 -6.26 -10.14
N VAL A 25 -9.52 -5.95 -9.54
CA VAL A 25 -9.36 -5.92 -8.08
C VAL A 25 -10.11 -4.70 -7.53
N LYS A 26 -11.14 -4.95 -6.72
CA LYS A 26 -11.89 -3.92 -6.00
C LYS A 26 -11.83 -4.23 -4.52
N LEU A 27 -11.31 -3.29 -3.75
CA LEU A 27 -11.34 -3.36 -2.30
C LEU A 27 -12.79 -3.23 -1.80
N SER A 28 -13.15 -4.03 -0.81
CA SER A 28 -14.49 -4.11 -0.24
C SER A 28 -14.43 -4.16 1.28
N LYS A 29 -15.59 -4.05 1.94
CA LYS A 29 -15.68 -4.22 3.40
C LYS A 29 -15.26 -5.61 3.89
N GLN A 30 -15.19 -6.60 3.00
CA GLN A 30 -14.74 -7.95 3.33
C GLN A 30 -13.21 -8.00 3.50
N ASP A 31 -12.50 -7.02 2.96
CA ASP A 31 -11.04 -6.87 3.09
C ASP A 31 -10.66 -6.05 4.33
N CYS A 32 -11.65 -5.58 5.11
CA CYS A 32 -11.39 -4.92 6.39
C CYS A 32 -10.89 -5.94 7.41
N PRO A 33 -9.99 -5.53 8.32
CA PRO A 33 -9.62 -6.37 9.47
C PRO A 33 -10.87 -6.79 10.24
N VAL A 34 -10.91 -8.06 10.65
CA VAL A 34 -12.05 -8.65 11.38
C VAL A 34 -11.67 -8.91 12.84
N SER A 35 -10.39 -9.17 13.10
CA SER A 35 -9.85 -9.40 14.45
C SER A 35 -9.37 -8.10 15.11
N GLU A 36 -9.54 -8.02 16.43
CA GLU A 36 -8.92 -6.98 17.28
C GLU A 36 -7.39 -6.94 17.13
N GLU A 37 -6.76 -8.11 16.91
CA GLU A 37 -5.31 -8.20 16.70
C GLU A 37 -4.91 -7.52 15.38
N GLU A 38 -5.64 -7.77 14.30
CA GLU A 38 -5.41 -7.14 12.99
C GLU A 38 -5.61 -5.62 13.06
N HIS A 39 -6.66 -5.17 13.76
CA HIS A 39 -6.88 -3.76 14.02
C HIS A 39 -5.72 -3.12 14.79
N ALA A 40 -5.27 -3.75 15.87
CA ALA A 40 -4.15 -3.27 16.66
C ALA A 40 -2.82 -3.27 15.90
N GLU A 41 -2.64 -4.18 14.93
CA GLU A 41 -1.50 -4.15 14.02
C GLU A 41 -1.60 -3.02 13.00
N MET A 42 -2.78 -2.81 12.41
CA MET A 42 -3.01 -1.73 11.44
C MET A 42 -2.85 -0.35 12.06
N ASP A 43 -3.26 -0.16 13.32
CA ASP A 43 -3.11 1.11 14.04
C ASP A 43 -1.64 1.50 14.29
N LYS A 44 -0.72 0.53 14.32
CA LYS A 44 0.72 0.79 14.48
C LYS A 44 1.38 1.32 13.22
N ILE A 45 0.77 1.09 12.05
CA ILE A 45 1.36 1.43 10.76
C ILE A 45 0.71 2.71 10.23
N PRO A 46 1.49 3.78 9.96
CA PRO A 46 0.95 5.02 9.42
C PRO A 46 0.68 4.90 7.92
N TYR A 47 -0.35 4.14 7.51
CA TYR A 47 -0.67 3.85 6.11
C TYR A 47 -0.79 5.09 5.22
N ALA A 48 -1.40 6.17 5.71
CA ALA A 48 -1.52 7.42 4.96
C ALA A 48 -0.15 8.01 4.58
N SER A 49 0.86 7.88 5.45
CA SER A 49 2.22 8.35 5.17
C SER A 49 2.93 7.48 4.14
N THR A 50 2.73 6.16 4.20
CA THR A 50 3.24 5.23 3.19
C THR A 50 2.63 5.53 1.82
N VAL A 51 1.30 5.67 1.76
CA VAL A 51 0.57 5.97 0.52
C VAL A 51 1.03 7.31 -0.07
N GLY A 52 1.17 8.36 0.74
CA GLY A 52 1.70 9.65 0.27
C GLY A 52 3.13 9.56 -0.30
N SER A 53 3.99 8.74 0.31
CA SER A 53 5.34 8.49 -0.20
C SER A 53 5.33 7.69 -1.51
N LEU A 54 4.38 6.77 -1.68
CA LEU A 54 4.19 6.01 -2.92
C LEU A 54 3.57 6.87 -4.03
N MET A 55 2.72 7.85 -3.70
CA MET A 55 2.24 8.85 -4.65
C MET A 55 3.40 9.69 -5.21
N TYR A 56 4.39 10.03 -4.39
CA TYR A 56 5.58 10.69 -4.91
C TYR A 56 6.34 9.78 -5.90
N ALA A 57 6.53 8.50 -5.55
CA ALA A 57 7.21 7.54 -6.42
C ALA A 57 6.50 7.38 -7.76
N MET A 58 5.16 7.30 -7.77
CA MET A 58 4.39 7.12 -9.01
C MET A 58 4.50 8.31 -9.96
N ILE A 59 4.61 9.54 -9.43
CA ILE A 59 4.73 10.75 -10.24
C ILE A 59 6.18 10.93 -10.72
N ALA A 60 7.16 10.71 -9.85
CA ALA A 60 8.54 11.08 -10.13
C ALA A 60 9.33 10.03 -10.91
N THR A 61 9.17 8.74 -10.61
CA THR A 61 10.11 7.70 -11.07
C THR A 61 9.50 6.36 -11.46
N ARG A 62 8.29 6.03 -11.00
CA ARG A 62 7.65 4.71 -11.15
C ARG A 62 6.18 4.83 -11.57
N PRO A 63 5.88 5.34 -12.77
CA PRO A 63 4.49 5.50 -13.22
C PRO A 63 3.71 4.17 -13.32
N ASP A 64 4.42 3.04 -13.39
CA ASP A 64 3.85 1.70 -13.43
C ASP A 64 3.06 1.31 -12.16
N ILE A 65 3.34 1.95 -11.02
CA ILE A 65 2.57 1.71 -9.79
C ILE A 65 1.35 2.64 -9.63
N ALA A 66 1.16 3.60 -10.55
CA ALA A 66 0.15 4.65 -10.40
C ALA A 66 -1.28 4.10 -10.25
N PHE A 67 -1.60 3.03 -11.00
CA PHE A 67 -2.89 2.37 -10.88
C PHE A 67 -3.12 1.79 -9.48
N ALA A 68 -2.14 1.07 -8.95
CA ALA A 68 -2.24 0.45 -7.63
C ALA A 68 -2.35 1.50 -6.51
N VAL A 69 -1.53 2.55 -6.57
CA VAL A 69 -1.57 3.65 -5.58
C VAL A 69 -2.91 4.39 -5.64
N GLY A 70 -3.45 4.64 -6.84
CA GLY A 70 -4.75 5.29 -7.00
C GLY A 70 -5.93 4.47 -6.47
N VAL A 71 -5.83 3.14 -6.45
CA VAL A 71 -6.84 2.26 -5.84
C VAL A 71 -6.81 2.35 -4.31
N VAL A 72 -5.62 2.46 -3.71
CA VAL A 72 -5.42 2.47 -2.25
C VAL A 72 -5.57 3.86 -1.63
N SER A 73 -5.45 4.93 -2.41
CA SER A 73 -5.49 6.31 -1.88
C SER A 73 -6.89 6.86 -1.57
N ARG A 74 -7.94 6.06 -1.72
CA ARG A 74 -9.34 6.51 -1.58
C ARG A 74 -9.87 6.36 -0.16
#